data_AF-A0A6H1UBH7-F1
#
_entry.id   AF-A0A6H1UBH7-F1
#
_cell.length_a   1.000
_cell.length_b   1.000
_cell.length_c   1.000
_cell.angle_alpha   90.00
_cell.angle_beta   90.00
_cell.angle_gamma   90.00
#
_symmetry.space_group_name_H-M   'P 1'
#
loop_
_entity.id
_entity.type
_entity.pdbx_description
1 polymer ?
#
loop_
_entity_poly.entity_id
_entity_poly.type
_entity_poly.pdbx_seq_one_letter_code
_entity_poly.pdbx_strand_id
1 'polypeptide(L)'
;MVRLIGLLWLVVATAASAVEMSRQQQTLLLSLVGDWHGTMELVDQQGKSQQQQTRLRVKARQDMRSLSIERHFRHIDQTDSLVISSLGQPAKMVYRSRDNEQTFYSRTSNMQVLSADSWVLVQEHQAIEQHRPATVRFTLQRNGSELSSTKEIDFADDKYTFWQVRYKSRYQQLNPTQ
;
A
#
# COMPACT_ATOMS: atom_id res chain seq x y z
N MET A 1 47.88 7.00 33.86
CA MET A 1 46.78 6.01 33.76
C MET A 1 45.46 6.76 33.61
N VAL A 2 44.92 6.86 32.40
CA VAL A 2 43.64 7.53 32.13
C VAL A 2 42.59 6.45 31.89
N ARG A 3 41.53 6.44 32.70
CA ARG A 3 40.36 5.55 32.55
C ARG A 3 39.45 6.11 31.45
N LEU A 4 39.24 5.36 30.37
CA LEU A 4 38.17 5.65 29.41
C LEU A 4 36.83 5.17 29.99
N ILE A 5 35.90 6.10 30.18
CA ILE A 5 34.49 5.83 30.45
C ILE A 5 33.81 5.71 29.08
N GLY A 6 33.47 4.49 28.67
CA GLY A 6 32.66 4.24 27.49
C GLY A 6 31.19 4.57 27.79
N LEU A 7 30.70 5.68 27.28
CA LEU A 7 29.27 6.01 27.29
C LEU A 7 28.58 5.14 26.23
N LEU A 8 27.82 4.14 26.68
CA LEU A 8 26.93 3.34 25.87
C LEU A 8 25.68 4.19 25.56
N TRP A 9 25.56 4.67 24.33
CA TRP A 9 24.33 5.31 23.86
C TRP A 9 23.26 4.24 23.62
N LEU A 10 22.33 4.12 24.57
CA LEU A 10 21.13 3.33 24.41
C LEU A 10 20.17 4.10 23.47
N VAL A 11 20.12 3.71 22.20
CA VAL A 11 19.09 4.21 21.28
C VAL A 11 17.76 3.56 21.69
N VAL A 12 16.92 4.31 22.39
CA VAL A 12 15.54 3.91 22.66
C VAL A 12 14.76 4.08 21.36
N ALA A 13 14.63 3.00 20.59
CA ALA A 13 13.69 2.94 19.48
C ALA A 13 12.28 2.95 20.05
N THR A 14 11.57 4.07 19.97
CA THR A 14 10.14 4.12 20.26
C THR A 14 9.39 3.28 19.23
N ALA A 15 8.94 2.09 19.62
CA ALA A 15 8.03 1.29 18.82
C ALA A 15 6.71 2.05 18.70
N ALA A 16 6.48 2.71 17.56
CA ALA A 16 5.17 3.26 17.24
C ALA A 16 4.16 2.10 17.23
N SER A 17 3.24 2.09 18.18
CA SER A 17 2.23 1.04 18.29
C SER A 17 1.34 1.05 17.05
N ALA A 18 1.29 -0.10 16.37
CA ALA A 18 0.36 -0.39 15.31
C ALA A 18 -1.09 -0.16 15.81
N VAL A 19 -1.88 0.67 15.11
CA VAL A 19 -3.32 0.77 15.38
C VAL A 19 -3.98 -0.52 14.88
N GLU A 20 -4.59 -1.26 15.80
CA GLU A 20 -5.38 -2.45 15.46
C GLU A 20 -6.69 -2.01 14.78
N MET A 21 -7.01 -2.59 13.62
CA MET A 21 -8.26 -2.25 12.92
C MET A 21 -9.46 -2.87 13.63
N SER A 22 -10.47 -2.04 13.89
CA SER A 22 -11.77 -2.48 14.41
C SER A 22 -12.45 -3.47 13.47
N ARG A 23 -13.38 -4.28 13.99
CA ARG A 23 -14.20 -5.17 13.16
C ARG A 23 -14.96 -4.43 12.06
N GLN A 24 -15.45 -3.21 12.35
CA GLN A 24 -16.12 -2.37 11.35
C GLN A 24 -15.18 -2.04 10.18
N GLN A 25 -13.95 -1.62 10.46
CA GLN A 25 -12.94 -1.35 9.43
C GLN A 25 -12.60 -2.60 8.61
N GLN A 26 -12.53 -3.77 9.26
CA GLN A 26 -12.33 -5.04 8.56
C GLN A 26 -13.48 -5.36 7.60
N THR A 27 -14.74 -5.18 8.03
CA THR A 27 -15.92 -5.35 7.16
C THR A 27 -15.91 -4.38 5.98
N LEU A 28 -15.51 -3.13 6.20
CA LEU A 28 -15.37 -2.14 5.12
C LEU A 28 -14.33 -2.57 4.09
N LEU A 29 -13.22 -3.17 4.51
CA LEU A 29 -12.23 -3.66 3.56
C LEU A 29 -12.74 -4.90 2.81
N LEU A 30 -13.44 -5.82 3.49
CA LEU A 30 -14.08 -6.99 2.86
C LEU A 30 -15.09 -6.60 1.77
N SER A 31 -15.72 -5.42 1.88
CA SER A 31 -16.63 -4.94 0.83
C SER A 31 -15.95 -4.75 -0.54
N LEU A 32 -14.61 -4.70 -0.60
CA LEU A 32 -13.87 -4.56 -1.86
C LEU A 32 -13.88 -5.81 -2.74
N VAL A 33 -14.27 -6.96 -2.18
CA VAL A 33 -14.27 -8.25 -2.90
C VAL A 33 -15.03 -8.13 -4.22
N GLY A 34 -14.38 -8.56 -5.30
CA GLY A 34 -14.90 -8.45 -6.65
C GLY A 34 -13.82 -8.12 -7.68
N ASP A 35 -14.27 -7.99 -8.92
CA ASP A 35 -13.45 -7.55 -10.04
C ASP A 35 -13.66 -6.06 -10.28
N TRP A 36 -12.59 -5.34 -10.57
CA TRP A 36 -12.60 -3.92 -10.88
C TRP A 36 -11.79 -3.64 -12.14
N HIS A 37 -12.20 -2.63 -12.90
CA HIS A 37 -11.53 -2.22 -14.13
C HIS A 37 -11.27 -0.72 -14.11
N GLY A 38 -10.20 -0.29 -14.76
CA GLY A 38 -9.98 1.13 -14.96
C GLY A 38 -8.60 1.45 -15.49
N THR A 39 -8.09 2.60 -15.07
CA THR A 39 -6.85 3.17 -15.59
C THR A 39 -5.83 3.37 -14.48
N MET A 40 -4.56 3.27 -14.85
CA MET A 40 -3.44 3.63 -14.00
C MET A 40 -2.51 4.54 -14.76
N GLU A 41 -2.10 5.61 -14.10
CA GLU A 41 -1.04 6.52 -14.49
C GLU A 41 0.23 6.12 -13.73
N LEU A 42 1.26 5.68 -14.45
CA LEU A 42 2.61 5.53 -13.91
C LEU A 42 3.36 6.84 -14.08
N VAL A 43 4.11 7.25 -13.07
CA VAL A 43 4.95 8.46 -13.10
C VAL A 43 6.40 8.04 -12.92
N ASP A 44 7.23 8.38 -13.90
CA ASP A 44 8.66 8.08 -13.87
C ASP A 44 9.44 9.05 -12.96
N GLN A 45 10.76 8.91 -12.94
CA GLN A 45 11.64 9.73 -12.09
C GLN A 45 11.74 11.18 -12.57
N GLN A 46 11.46 11.43 -13.85
CA GLN A 46 11.48 12.75 -14.48
C GLN A 46 10.10 13.42 -14.41
N GLY A 47 9.11 12.77 -13.77
CA GLY A 47 7.74 13.26 -13.67
C GLY A 47 6.92 13.07 -14.94
N LYS A 48 7.43 12.35 -15.95
CA LYS A 48 6.62 11.99 -17.12
C LYS A 48 5.65 10.91 -16.70
N SER A 49 4.45 10.99 -17.26
CA SER A 49 3.41 10.02 -16.96
C SER A 49 2.96 9.23 -18.16
N GLN A 50 2.63 7.96 -17.92
CA GLN A 50 2.09 7.05 -18.91
C GLN A 50 0.83 6.41 -18.35
N GLN A 51 -0.26 6.50 -19.10
CA GLN A 51 -1.52 5.84 -18.75
C GLN A 51 -1.62 4.45 -19.37
N GLN A 52 -2.22 3.52 -18.64
CA GLN A 52 -2.54 2.19 -19.13
C GLN A 52 -3.83 1.65 -18.51
N GLN A 53 -4.47 0.72 -19.22
CA GLN A 53 -5.60 -0.04 -18.70
C GLN A 53 -5.12 -1.05 -17.66
N THR A 54 -5.88 -1.20 -16.58
CA THR A 54 -5.57 -2.12 -15.49
C THR A 54 -6.84 -2.82 -14.99
N ARG A 55 -6.66 -3.99 -14.39
CA ARG A 55 -7.71 -4.73 -13.69
C ARG A 55 -7.25 -5.00 -12.27
N LEU A 56 -8.19 -4.95 -11.34
CA LEU A 56 -8.00 -5.31 -9.94
C LEU A 56 -8.94 -6.45 -9.61
N ARG A 57 -8.43 -7.50 -8.97
CA ARG A 57 -9.24 -8.59 -8.43
C ARG A 57 -9.01 -8.67 -6.95
N VAL A 58 -10.07 -8.48 -6.17
CA VAL A 58 -10.03 -8.57 -4.72
C VAL A 58 -10.75 -9.83 -4.27
N LYS A 59 -10.06 -10.66 -3.49
CA LYS A 59 -10.62 -11.89 -2.91
C LYS A 59 -10.46 -11.87 -1.40
N ALA A 60 -11.50 -12.24 -0.67
CA ALA A 60 -11.36 -12.60 0.72
C ALA A 60 -10.68 -13.96 0.83
N ARG A 61 -9.75 -14.10 1.78
CA ARG A 61 -9.23 -15.42 2.15
C ARG A 61 -10.24 -16.15 3.04
N GLN A 62 -10.06 -17.46 3.19
CA GLN A 62 -10.94 -18.31 4.02
C GLN A 62 -11.07 -17.81 5.47
N ASP A 63 -10.05 -17.11 5.98
CA ASP A 63 -10.05 -16.54 7.33
C ASP A 63 -10.99 -15.32 7.48
N MET A 64 -11.48 -14.75 6.38
CA MET A 64 -12.22 -13.48 6.34
C MET A 64 -11.52 -12.33 7.07
N ARG A 65 -10.21 -12.46 7.31
CA ARG A 65 -9.35 -11.51 8.02
C ARG A 65 -8.25 -10.99 7.12
N SER A 66 -8.17 -11.48 5.89
CA SER A 66 -7.17 -11.12 4.89
C SER A 66 -7.81 -10.92 3.52
N LEU A 67 -7.27 -9.98 2.75
CA LEU A 67 -7.63 -9.77 1.35
C LEU A 67 -6.44 -10.07 0.43
N SER A 68 -6.69 -10.80 -0.65
CA SER A 68 -5.77 -10.83 -1.79
C SER A 68 -6.20 -9.76 -2.78
N ILE A 69 -5.32 -8.79 -3.09
CA ILE A 69 -5.58 -7.76 -4.11
C ILE A 69 -4.61 -8.00 -5.28
N GLU A 70 -5.10 -8.63 -6.34
CA GLU A 70 -4.30 -8.92 -7.53
C GLU A 70 -4.51 -7.81 -8.56
N ARG A 71 -3.44 -7.11 -8.95
CA ARG A 71 -3.48 -6.11 -10.01
C ARG A 71 -2.76 -6.64 -11.25
N HIS A 72 -3.36 -6.46 -12.41
CA HIS A 72 -2.76 -6.86 -13.68
C HIS A 72 -2.53 -5.64 -14.57
N PHE A 73 -1.34 -5.59 -15.19
CA PHE A 73 -0.95 -4.57 -16.16
C PHE A 73 -0.84 -5.20 -17.55
N ARG A 74 -1.23 -4.46 -18.59
CA ARG A 74 -1.21 -4.98 -19.97
C ARG A 74 0.13 -4.82 -20.68
N HIS A 75 0.93 -3.81 -20.34
CA HIS A 75 1.97 -3.33 -21.26
C HIS A 75 3.37 -3.92 -21.08
N ILE A 76 3.61 -4.74 -20.06
CA ILE A 76 4.96 -5.16 -19.69
C ILE A 76 5.11 -6.65 -19.34
N ASP A 77 4.10 -7.51 -19.60
CA ASP A 77 4.08 -8.90 -19.10
C ASP A 77 4.45 -9.03 -17.59
N GLN A 78 4.26 -7.94 -16.83
CA GLN A 78 4.43 -7.92 -15.38
C GLN A 78 3.05 -7.90 -14.73
N THR A 79 2.88 -8.75 -13.73
CA THR A 79 1.71 -8.75 -12.84
C THR A 79 2.16 -8.25 -11.49
N ASP A 80 1.93 -6.96 -11.17
CA ASP A 80 2.06 -6.55 -9.77
C ASP A 80 0.90 -7.13 -8.97
N SER A 81 1.13 -8.27 -8.33
CA SER A 81 0.26 -8.66 -7.22
C SER A 81 0.47 -7.65 -6.09
N LEU A 82 -0.59 -7.26 -5.38
CA LEU A 82 -0.50 -6.55 -4.12
C LEU A 82 -1.30 -7.36 -3.10
N VAL A 83 -0.70 -8.35 -2.48
CA VAL A 83 -1.42 -9.01 -1.38
C VAL A 83 -1.55 -8.00 -0.22
N ILE A 84 -2.73 -7.83 0.38
CA ILE A 84 -2.85 -7.14 1.68
C ILE A 84 -3.21 -8.24 2.68
N SER A 85 -2.20 -9.02 3.06
CA SER A 85 -2.41 -10.12 4.01
C SER A 85 -2.58 -9.51 5.39
N SER A 86 -3.60 -9.95 6.13
CA SER A 86 -4.05 -9.44 7.43
C SER A 86 -4.56 -7.98 7.42
N LEU A 87 -5.87 -7.84 7.59
CA LEU A 87 -6.57 -6.62 7.99
C LEU A 87 -6.26 -6.26 9.47
N GLY A 88 -5.15 -6.77 10.01
CA GLY A 88 -4.60 -6.52 11.34
C GLY A 88 -3.09 -6.56 11.17
N GLN A 89 -2.39 -5.57 11.73
CA GLN A 89 -1.02 -5.26 11.36
C GLN A 89 -0.01 -6.38 11.65
N PRO A 90 1.11 -6.43 10.89
CA PRO A 90 1.37 -5.65 9.68
C PRO A 90 0.73 -6.30 8.44
N ALA A 91 0.17 -5.47 7.57
CA ALA A 91 -0.31 -5.91 6.27
C ALA A 91 0.86 -6.38 5.40
N LYS A 92 0.90 -7.66 5.04
CA LYS A 92 1.96 -8.19 4.17
C LYS A 92 1.65 -7.86 2.72
N MET A 93 2.48 -7.01 2.12
CA MET A 93 2.53 -6.65 0.70
C MET A 93 3.55 -7.50 -0.03
N VAL A 94 3.20 -8.00 -1.21
CA VAL A 94 4.09 -8.82 -2.04
C VAL A 94 4.07 -8.30 -3.44
N TYR A 95 5.16 -7.69 -3.90
CA TYR A 95 5.38 -7.35 -5.30
C TYR A 95 6.01 -8.53 -6.00
N ARG A 96 5.45 -8.93 -7.13
CA ARG A 96 6.01 -10.00 -7.95
C ARG A 96 6.18 -9.49 -9.37
N SER A 97 7.37 -9.62 -9.92
CA SER A 97 7.61 -9.52 -11.36
C SER A 97 8.01 -10.90 -11.88
N ARG A 98 8.29 -11.02 -13.18
CA ARG A 98 8.63 -12.30 -13.82
C ARG A 98 9.76 -13.05 -13.08
N ASP A 99 10.78 -12.33 -12.62
CA ASP A 99 12.01 -12.90 -12.06
C ASP A 99 12.31 -12.43 -10.63
N ASN A 100 11.41 -11.66 -10.01
CA ASN A 100 11.64 -11.07 -8.69
C ASN A 100 10.37 -11.12 -7.82
N GLU A 101 10.55 -11.41 -6.54
CA GLU A 101 9.49 -11.29 -5.54
C GLU A 101 10.03 -10.49 -4.35
N GLN A 102 9.33 -9.42 -4.00
CA GLN A 102 9.66 -8.58 -2.86
C GLN A 102 8.49 -8.55 -1.89
N THR A 103 8.74 -8.94 -0.65
CA THR A 103 7.77 -8.87 0.43
C THR A 103 8.07 -7.67 1.32
N PHE A 104 7.04 -6.88 1.60
CA PHE A 104 7.05 -5.76 2.54
C PHE A 104 5.98 -5.95 3.61
N TYR A 105 6.23 -5.39 4.78
CA TYR A 105 5.28 -5.39 5.89
C TYR A 105 4.86 -3.95 6.16
N SER A 106 3.60 -3.65 5.84
CA SER A 106 3.02 -2.32 5.97
C SER A 106 2.23 -2.17 7.25
N ARG A 107 2.35 -0.99 7.85
CA ARG A 107 1.47 -0.55 8.93
C ARG A 107 0.33 0.28 8.35
N THR A 108 -0.86 0.16 8.91
CA THR A 108 -1.93 1.14 8.66
C THR A 108 -1.60 2.40 9.47
N SER A 109 -1.32 3.51 8.79
CA SER A 109 -1.03 4.80 9.42
C SER A 109 -2.29 5.64 9.61
N ASN A 110 -3.29 5.48 8.76
CA ASN A 110 -4.59 6.12 8.89
C ASN A 110 -5.70 5.27 8.26
N MET A 111 -6.90 5.30 8.85
CA MET A 111 -8.12 4.82 8.20
C MET A 111 -9.30 5.70 8.58
N GLN A 112 -9.75 6.53 7.65
CA GLN A 112 -10.88 7.42 7.81
C GLN A 112 -12.13 6.78 7.20
N VAL A 113 -13.15 6.54 8.02
CA VAL A 113 -14.45 6.04 7.60
C VAL A 113 -15.41 7.21 7.48
N LEU A 114 -15.93 7.46 6.28
CA LEU A 114 -16.91 8.53 6.02
C LEU A 114 -18.34 7.94 6.02
N SER A 115 -18.51 6.76 5.43
CA SER A 115 -19.74 5.98 5.42
C SER A 115 -19.45 4.49 5.20
N ALA A 116 -20.50 3.67 5.07
CA ALA A 116 -20.37 2.25 4.75
C ALA A 116 -19.68 1.99 3.39
N ASP A 117 -19.82 2.90 2.43
CA ASP A 117 -19.26 2.77 1.08
C ASP A 117 -18.21 3.84 0.75
N SER A 118 -17.82 4.66 1.73
CA SER A 118 -16.86 5.74 1.53
C SER A 118 -15.83 5.78 2.64
N TRP A 119 -14.57 5.56 2.30
CA TRP A 119 -13.46 5.53 3.25
C TRP A 119 -12.12 5.74 2.57
N VAL A 120 -11.11 6.11 3.36
CA VAL A 120 -9.71 6.26 2.95
C VAL A 120 -8.83 5.45 3.89
N LEU A 121 -7.99 4.59 3.34
CA LEU A 121 -6.97 3.79 4.03
C LEU A 121 -5.59 4.26 3.58
N VAL A 122 -4.71 4.52 4.54
CA VAL A 122 -3.29 4.83 4.30
C VAL A 122 -2.42 3.75 4.95
N GLN A 123 -1.57 3.14 4.16
CA GLN A 123 -0.58 2.15 4.59
C GLN A 123 0.83 2.63 4.28
N GLU A 124 1.77 2.37 5.18
CA GLU A 124 3.16 2.77 5.03
C GLU A 124 4.11 1.63 5.36
N HIS A 125 5.23 1.54 4.65
CA HIS A 125 6.35 0.66 5.00
C HIS A 125 7.69 1.29 4.63
N GLN A 126 8.77 0.71 5.17
CA GLN A 126 10.14 1.04 4.78
C GLN A 126 10.58 0.13 3.63
N ALA A 127 11.31 0.68 2.66
CA ALA A 127 11.85 -0.02 1.51
C ALA A 127 13.22 0.53 1.12
N ILE A 128 13.89 -0.19 0.21
CA ILE A 128 14.99 0.36 -0.59
C ILE A 128 14.46 0.59 -1.99
N GLU A 129 14.43 1.85 -2.42
CA GLU A 129 13.98 2.27 -3.74
C GLU A 129 15.16 2.96 -4.40
N GLN A 130 15.54 2.56 -5.62
CA GLN A 130 16.69 3.15 -6.33
C GLN A 130 18.00 3.16 -5.51
N HIS A 131 18.26 2.09 -4.76
CA HIS A 131 19.42 1.96 -3.86
C HIS A 131 19.45 2.96 -2.69
N ARG A 132 18.31 3.59 -2.39
CA ARG A 132 18.17 4.57 -1.30
C ARG A 132 17.11 4.11 -0.29
N PRO A 133 17.29 4.41 1.00
CA PRO A 133 16.26 4.15 2.01
C PRO A 133 15.05 5.05 1.74
N ALA A 134 13.86 4.45 1.76
CA ALA A 134 12.63 5.18 1.49
C ALA A 134 11.47 4.70 2.36
N THR A 135 10.58 5.64 2.68
CA THR A 135 9.23 5.31 3.15
C THR A 135 8.30 5.28 1.95
N VAL A 136 7.57 4.19 1.81
CA VAL A 136 6.56 4.03 0.76
C VAL A 136 5.18 4.14 1.39
N ARG A 137 4.32 4.96 0.80
CA ARG A 137 2.93 5.15 1.20
C ARG A 137 1.98 4.65 0.12
N PHE A 138 0.96 3.91 0.54
CA PHE A 138 -0.18 3.51 -0.28
C PHE A 138 -1.43 4.14 0.30
N THR A 139 -2.11 4.94 -0.51
CA THR A 139 -3.43 5.48 -0.18
C THR A 139 -4.45 4.76 -1.04
N LEU A 140 -5.45 4.14 -0.41
CA LEU A 140 -6.58 3.49 -1.05
C LEU A 140 -7.86 4.22 -0.62
N GLN A 141 -8.67 4.65 -1.58
CA GLN A 141 -9.92 5.37 -1.32
C GLN A 141 -11.06 4.69 -2.05
N ARG A 142 -12.12 4.35 -1.31
CA ARG A 142 -13.38 3.88 -1.88
C ARG A 142 -14.42 4.99 -1.79
N ASN A 143 -15.24 5.12 -2.84
CA ASN A 143 -16.44 5.95 -2.86
C ASN A 143 -17.53 5.26 -3.70
N GLY A 144 -18.45 4.54 -3.03
CA GLY A 144 -19.46 3.74 -3.72
C GLY A 144 -18.83 2.59 -4.52
N SER A 145 -19.12 2.57 -5.82
CA SER A 145 -18.56 1.64 -6.80
C SER A 145 -17.22 2.10 -7.41
N GLU A 146 -16.66 3.21 -6.93
CA GLU A 146 -15.36 3.70 -7.34
C GLU A 146 -14.29 3.37 -6.31
N LEU A 147 -13.11 2.99 -6.81
CA LEU A 147 -11.92 2.76 -6.01
C LEU A 147 -10.75 3.48 -6.64
N SER A 148 -9.99 4.25 -5.87
CA SER A 148 -8.75 4.86 -6.32
C SER A 148 -7.58 4.47 -5.43
N SER A 149 -6.39 4.41 -6.01
CA SER A 149 -5.17 4.15 -5.22
C SER A 149 -3.99 4.97 -5.71
N THR A 150 -3.13 5.38 -4.78
CA THR A 150 -1.90 6.13 -5.05
C THR A 150 -0.73 5.46 -4.34
N LYS A 151 0.41 5.30 -5.04
CA LYS A 151 1.71 4.99 -4.42
C LYS A 151 2.56 6.24 -4.41
N GLU A 152 3.12 6.55 -3.25
CA GLU A 152 4.03 7.66 -3.03
C GLU A 152 5.30 7.16 -2.35
N ILE A 153 6.43 7.81 -2.63
CA ILE A 153 7.73 7.48 -2.05
C ILE A 153 8.37 8.74 -1.50
N ASP A 154 8.83 8.68 -0.26
CA ASP A 154 9.67 9.69 0.38
C ASP A 154 11.04 9.08 0.68
N PHE A 155 12.12 9.71 0.23
CA PHE A 155 13.48 9.21 0.46
C PHE A 155 14.01 9.73 1.78
N ALA A 156 14.42 8.82 2.67
CA ALA A 156 14.79 9.16 4.05
C ALA A 156 16.11 9.96 4.15
N ASP A 157 16.91 9.96 3.09
CA ASP A 157 18.17 10.70 2.95
C ASP A 157 18.01 12.05 2.22
N ASP A 158 16.80 12.42 1.78
CA ASP A 158 16.53 13.77 1.28
C ASP A 158 16.53 14.79 2.44
N LYS A 159 16.97 16.03 2.15
CA LYS A 159 17.03 17.12 3.15
C LYS A 159 15.65 17.48 3.72
N TYR A 160 14.60 17.26 2.94
CA TYR A 160 13.23 17.57 3.28
C TYR A 160 12.32 16.41 2.90
N THR A 161 11.27 16.17 3.69
CA THR A 161 10.21 15.24 3.32
C THR A 161 9.53 15.71 2.03
N PHE A 162 9.55 14.87 1.02
CA PHE A 162 8.93 15.11 -0.27
C PHE A 162 8.37 13.83 -0.86
N TRP A 163 7.05 13.70 -0.83
CA TRP A 163 6.33 12.55 -1.35
C TRP A 163 6.24 12.59 -2.87
N GLN A 164 6.99 11.72 -3.53
CA GLN A 164 6.98 11.53 -4.97
C GLN A 164 5.92 10.51 -5.36
N VAL A 165 4.91 10.94 -6.12
CA VAL A 165 3.91 10.03 -6.70
C VAL A 165 4.60 9.11 -7.70
N ARG A 166 4.37 7.79 -7.58
CA ARG A 166 4.83 6.77 -8.54
C ARG A 166 3.72 6.19 -9.39
N TYR A 167 2.53 6.09 -8.83
CA TYR A 167 1.35 5.82 -9.65
C TYR A 167 0.08 6.36 -9.02
N LYS A 168 -0.91 6.57 -9.87
CA LYS A 168 -2.31 6.82 -9.51
C LYS A 168 -3.19 5.86 -10.30
N SER A 169 -4.21 5.29 -9.67
CA SER A 169 -5.15 4.41 -10.35
C SER A 169 -6.59 4.77 -9.99
N ARG A 170 -7.50 4.59 -10.93
CA ARG A 170 -8.94 4.67 -10.70
C ARG A 170 -9.60 3.43 -11.27
N TYR A 171 -10.54 2.88 -10.53
CA TYR A 171 -11.27 1.67 -10.87
C TYR A 171 -12.76 1.87 -10.65
N GLN A 172 -13.54 1.15 -11.44
CA GLN A 172 -14.97 0.93 -11.26
C GLN A 172 -15.21 -0.56 -11.04
N GLN A 173 -16.13 -0.88 -10.14
CA GLN A 173 -16.50 -2.26 -9.83
C GLN A 173 -17.28 -2.87 -11.00
N LEU A 174 -16.87 -4.07 -11.44
CA LEU A 174 -17.65 -4.87 -12.39
C LEU A 174 -18.76 -5.59 -11.61
N ASN A 175 -20.01 -5.43 -12.06
CA ASN A 175 -21.19 -6.03 -11.43
C ASN A 175 -21.27 -5.73 -9.92
N PRO A 176 -21.55 -4.47 -9.52
CA PRO A 176 -21.83 -4.17 -8.12
C PRO A 176 -22.93 -5.11 -7.65
N THR A 177 -22.68 -5.85 -6.57
CA THR A 177 -23.67 -6.76 -6.00
C THR A 177 -24.86 -5.88 -5.58
N GLN A 178 -25.99 -6.03 -6.27
CA GLN A 178 -27.24 -5.32 -5.95
C GLN A 178 -27.84 -5.81 -4.65
#